data_AF-A0AAN9QI91-F1
#
_entry.id   AF-A0AAN9QI91-F1
#
_cell.length_a   1.000
_cell.length_b   1.000
_cell.length_c   1.000
_cell.angle_alpha   90.00
_cell.angle_beta   90.00
_cell.angle_gamma   90.00
#
_symmetry.space_group_name_H-M   'P 1'
#
loop_
_entity.id
_entity.type
_entity.pdbx_description
1 polymer ?
#
loop_
_entity_poly.entity_id
_entity_poly.type
_entity_poly.pdbx_seq_one_letter_code
_entity_poly.pdbx_strand_id
1 'polypeptide(L)'
;MVNPGLISGNKSVNSVKVSFQIPYFTQWGQSLLVCGSVPVLGSWNVKRGVLLSPIRQGNELIWSGSITVPRGFQCQYNYYVVDDSKNVLRWEMGNKRELMLPEAIQSGQEIEFRDLWQTGSDALPFRSAFRDVIFRQSWDSGIGATLRVNHINSEPEAASIVVQFKVFCPNIEKDTSIYAIGSNAKLGQWKVENALKLSYFGESVWKAECVMPRSDFPIKYPF
;
A
#
# COMPACT_ATOMS: atom_id res chain seq x y z
N MET A 1 -13.17 -46.09 -34.47
CA MET A 1 -13.51 -44.80 -33.84
C MET A 1 -12.59 -44.63 -32.64
N VAL A 2 -11.61 -43.73 -32.71
CA VAL A 2 -10.70 -43.43 -31.59
C VAL A 2 -10.58 -41.91 -31.50
N ASN A 3 -10.96 -41.37 -30.34
CA ASN A 3 -10.99 -39.94 -30.01
C ASN A 3 -9.57 -39.35 -29.93
N PRO A 4 -9.31 -38.17 -30.50
CA PRO A 4 -8.10 -37.40 -30.20
C PRO A 4 -8.29 -36.61 -28.91
N GLY A 5 -7.59 -37.00 -27.85
CA GLY A 5 -7.63 -36.36 -26.54
C GLY A 5 -6.75 -35.11 -26.48
N LEU A 6 -7.43 -33.97 -26.37
CA LEU A 6 -7.07 -32.80 -25.55
C LEU A 6 -5.71 -32.12 -25.81
N ILE A 7 -5.78 -31.11 -26.69
CA ILE A 7 -4.94 -29.91 -26.61
C ILE A 7 -5.23 -29.25 -25.25
N SER A 8 -4.30 -29.39 -24.30
CA SER A 8 -4.28 -28.56 -23.09
C SER A 8 -3.86 -27.15 -23.50
N GLY A 9 -4.85 -26.32 -23.81
CA GLY A 9 -4.65 -24.90 -24.08
C GLY A 9 -4.03 -24.23 -22.86
N ASN A 10 -2.83 -23.73 -23.03
CA ASN A 10 -2.15 -22.86 -22.08
C ASN A 10 -2.95 -21.55 -21.98
N LYS A 11 -3.99 -21.52 -21.15
CA LYS A 11 -4.73 -20.30 -20.84
C LYS A 11 -3.75 -19.36 -20.16
N SER A 12 -3.38 -18.29 -20.86
CA SER A 12 -2.76 -17.11 -20.25
C SER A 12 -3.60 -16.72 -19.03
N VAL A 13 -3.07 -16.99 -17.83
CA VAL A 13 -3.74 -16.60 -16.59
C VAL A 13 -3.65 -15.08 -16.54
N ASN A 14 -4.80 -14.41 -16.53
CA ASN A 14 -4.88 -12.96 -16.33
C ASN A 14 -4.39 -12.62 -14.91
N SER A 15 -3.10 -12.38 -14.78
CA SER A 15 -2.42 -12.26 -13.49
C SER A 15 -1.71 -10.93 -13.36
N VAL A 16 -1.72 -10.40 -12.14
CA VAL A 16 -1.06 -9.16 -11.74
C VAL A 16 -0.01 -9.51 -10.70
N LYS A 17 1.18 -8.92 -10.84
CA LYS A 17 2.22 -9.03 -9.82
C LYS A 17 1.99 -7.98 -8.74
N VAL A 18 1.97 -8.40 -7.50
CA VAL A 18 1.87 -7.51 -6.33
C VAL A 18 3.18 -7.63 -5.56
N SER A 19 3.86 -6.50 -5.39
CA SER A 19 5.12 -6.40 -4.67
C SER A 19 4.94 -5.58 -3.39
N PHE A 20 5.49 -6.06 -2.29
CA PHE A 20 5.49 -5.42 -0.98
C PHE A 20 6.89 -4.92 -0.70
N GLN A 21 7.02 -3.66 -0.29
CA GLN A 21 8.28 -3.05 0.13
C GLN A 21 8.10 -2.29 1.43
N ILE A 22 8.95 -2.58 2.40
CA ILE A 22 8.91 -1.92 3.71
C ILE A 22 10.34 -1.70 4.24
N PRO A 23 10.73 -0.45 4.53
CA PRO A 23 11.99 -0.18 5.20
C PRO A 23 11.86 -0.61 6.67
N TYR A 24 12.70 -1.54 7.10
CA TYR A 24 12.71 -2.03 8.48
C TYR A 24 14.07 -2.65 8.84
N PHE A 25 14.68 -2.18 9.94
CA PHE A 25 15.92 -2.77 10.46
C PHE A 25 15.63 -4.00 11.32
N THR A 26 16.23 -5.13 10.96
CA THR A 26 16.16 -6.37 11.74
C THR A 26 17.50 -6.64 12.43
N GLN A 27 17.45 -7.52 13.43
CA GLN A 27 18.65 -8.09 14.06
C GLN A 27 19.01 -9.43 13.41
N TRP A 28 20.19 -9.94 13.72
CA TRP A 28 20.61 -11.27 13.28
C TRP A 28 19.61 -12.34 13.73
N GLY A 29 19.30 -13.30 12.85
CA GLY A 29 18.27 -14.32 13.09
C GLY A 29 16.82 -13.83 13.02
N GLN A 30 16.59 -12.56 12.64
CA GLN A 30 15.24 -12.02 12.42
C GLN A 30 14.98 -11.79 10.93
N SER A 31 13.80 -12.20 10.49
CA SER A 31 13.32 -11.96 9.13
C SER A 31 11.96 -11.27 9.13
N LEU A 32 11.62 -10.60 8.03
CA LEU A 32 10.31 -10.01 7.83
C LEU A 32 9.42 -10.88 6.95
N LEU A 33 8.14 -10.93 7.27
CA LEU A 33 7.14 -11.73 6.56
C LEU A 33 5.83 -10.97 6.45
N VAL A 34 5.15 -11.12 5.31
CA VAL A 34 3.78 -10.63 5.12
C VAL A 34 2.79 -11.79 5.20
N CYS A 35 1.73 -11.61 6.00
CA CYS A 35 0.68 -12.60 6.18
C CYS A 35 -0.69 -11.91 6.08
N GLY A 36 -1.66 -12.59 5.50
CA GLY A 36 -2.95 -12.00 5.17
C GLY A 36 -4.11 -12.99 5.15
N SER A 37 -5.30 -12.49 4.87
CA SER A 37 -6.56 -13.23 4.97
C SER A 37 -6.72 -14.36 3.94
N VAL A 38 -5.98 -14.29 2.83
CA VAL A 38 -6.11 -15.22 1.71
C VAL A 38 -5.05 -16.32 1.70
N PRO A 39 -5.28 -17.46 1.03
CA PRO A 39 -4.35 -18.60 1.04
C PRO A 39 -2.95 -18.28 0.50
N VAL A 40 -2.85 -17.43 -0.53
CA VAL A 40 -1.55 -17.00 -1.11
C VAL A 40 -0.71 -16.17 -0.13
N LEU A 41 -1.35 -15.59 0.89
CA LEU A 41 -0.70 -14.88 1.99
C LEU A 41 -0.80 -15.66 3.32
N GLY A 42 -1.10 -16.95 3.27
CA GLY A 42 -1.08 -17.85 4.44
C GLY A 42 -2.38 -17.94 5.25
N SER A 43 -3.45 -17.22 4.91
CA SER A 43 -4.74 -17.25 5.64
C SER A 43 -4.57 -17.02 7.14
N TRP A 44 -3.85 -15.97 7.51
CA TRP A 44 -3.47 -15.60 8.89
C TRP A 44 -2.58 -16.60 9.63
N ASN A 45 -2.17 -17.69 8.99
CA ASN A 45 -1.13 -18.57 9.51
C ASN A 45 0.25 -18.03 9.10
N VAL A 46 0.91 -17.36 10.06
CA VAL A 46 2.23 -16.73 9.83
C VAL A 46 3.28 -17.71 9.30
N LYS A 47 3.25 -18.99 9.70
CA LYS A 47 4.20 -19.99 9.19
C LYS A 47 4.07 -20.21 7.67
N ARG A 48 2.89 -19.91 7.12
CA ARG A 48 2.55 -19.97 5.69
C ARG A 48 2.59 -18.62 4.98
N GLY A 49 2.93 -17.53 5.68
CA GLY A 49 3.05 -16.22 5.06
C GLY A 49 4.26 -16.13 4.12
N VAL A 50 4.30 -15.04 3.35
CA VAL A 50 5.33 -14.80 2.34
C VAL A 50 6.52 -14.14 3.02
N LEU A 51 7.64 -14.86 3.05
CA LEU A 51 8.90 -14.35 3.58
C LEU A 51 9.44 -13.27 2.63
N LEU A 52 9.83 -12.13 3.19
CA LEU A 52 10.44 -11.04 2.44
C LEU A 52 11.96 -11.22 2.41
N SER A 53 12.60 -10.66 1.39
CA SER A 53 14.05 -10.66 1.24
C SER A 53 14.60 -9.26 1.53
N PRO A 54 15.70 -9.14 2.30
CA PRO A 54 16.30 -7.84 2.58
C PRO A 54 17.12 -7.34 1.39
N ILE A 55 16.95 -6.06 1.06
CA ILE A 55 17.67 -5.32 0.02
C ILE A 55 18.24 -4.07 0.68
N ARG A 56 19.56 -3.91 0.63
CA ARG A 56 20.22 -2.71 1.16
C ARG A 56 20.19 -1.61 0.11
N GLN A 57 19.63 -0.46 0.47
CA GLN A 57 19.60 0.73 -0.39
C GLN A 57 20.19 1.92 0.37
N GLY A 58 21.45 2.24 0.10
CA GLY A 58 22.19 3.25 0.86
C GLY A 58 22.31 2.87 2.35
N ASN A 59 21.76 3.72 3.22
CA ASN A 59 21.74 3.50 4.66
C ASN A 59 20.46 2.79 5.15
N GLU A 60 19.55 2.42 4.26
CA GLU A 60 18.28 1.78 4.59
C GLU A 60 18.31 0.27 4.30
N LEU A 61 17.53 -0.48 5.09
CA LEU A 61 17.25 -1.90 4.86
C LEU A 61 15.79 -2.07 4.43
N ILE A 62 15.57 -2.35 3.16
CA ILE A 62 14.24 -2.52 2.58
C ILE A 62 13.95 -4.01 2.44
N TRP A 63 12.85 -4.47 3.05
CA TRP A 63 12.36 -5.83 2.86
C TRP A 63 11.39 -5.87 1.69
N SER A 64 11.62 -6.79 0.75
CA SER A 64 10.86 -6.90 -0.49
C SER A 64 10.41 -8.33 -0.76
N GLY A 65 9.19 -8.48 -1.26
CA GLY A 65 8.65 -9.77 -1.70
C GLY A 65 7.44 -9.58 -2.57
N SER A 66 7.10 -10.57 -3.40
CA SER A 66 6.01 -10.43 -4.36
C SER A 66 5.17 -11.69 -4.48
N ILE A 67 3.90 -11.51 -4.81
CA ILE A 67 2.95 -12.57 -5.14
C ILE A 67 2.34 -12.30 -6.52
N THR A 68 1.83 -13.35 -7.16
CA THR A 68 1.06 -13.23 -8.40
C THR A 68 -0.39 -13.59 -8.09
N VAL A 69 -1.31 -12.70 -8.43
CA VAL A 69 -2.73 -12.79 -8.07
C VAL A 69 -3.63 -12.53 -9.28
N PRO A 70 -4.88 -13.04 -9.30
CA PRO A 70 -5.81 -12.70 -10.36
C PRO A 70 -6.22 -11.23 -10.32
N ARG A 71 -6.78 -10.72 -11.43
CA ARG A 71 -7.46 -9.41 -11.46
C ARG A 71 -8.62 -9.37 -10.45
N GLY A 72 -8.90 -8.20 -9.88
CA GLY A 72 -9.94 -8.02 -8.87
C GLY A 72 -9.62 -8.64 -7.51
N PHE A 73 -8.37 -9.04 -7.29
CA PHE A 73 -7.93 -9.57 -6.01
C PHE A 73 -8.03 -8.50 -4.91
N GLN A 74 -8.55 -8.94 -3.77
CA GLN A 74 -8.67 -8.14 -2.55
C GLN A 74 -8.29 -8.99 -1.34
N CYS A 75 -7.58 -8.39 -0.38
CA CYS A 75 -7.26 -9.05 0.87
C CYS A 75 -6.90 -8.06 1.97
N GLN A 76 -6.85 -8.55 3.20
CA GLN A 76 -6.20 -7.87 4.31
C GLN A 76 -4.85 -8.51 4.59
N TYR A 77 -3.86 -7.71 5.00
CA TYR A 77 -2.51 -8.19 5.34
C TYR A 77 -1.88 -7.40 6.50
N ASN A 78 -0.80 -7.94 7.05
CA ASN A 78 0.01 -7.32 8.10
C ASN A 78 1.47 -7.81 7.98
N TYR A 79 2.43 -6.98 8.40
CA TYR A 79 3.82 -7.43 8.50
C TYR A 79 4.14 -8.02 9.89
N TYR A 80 5.06 -8.98 9.89
CA TYR A 80 5.53 -9.72 11.05
C TYR A 80 7.05 -9.81 11.03
N VAL A 81 7.67 -9.63 12.20
CA VAL A 81 9.07 -10.01 12.44
C VAL A 81 9.05 -11.42 13.02
N VAL A 82 9.81 -12.32 12.41
CA VAL A 82 9.88 -13.72 12.81
C VAL A 82 11.33 -14.18 13.01
N ASP A 83 11.49 -15.25 13.78
CA ASP A 83 12.76 -16.00 13.84
C ASP A 83 12.92 -16.96 12.64
N ASP A 84 14.04 -17.68 12.59
CA ASP A 84 14.34 -18.66 11.54
C ASP A 84 13.33 -19.83 11.48
N SER A 85 12.64 -20.11 12.58
CA SER A 85 11.57 -21.12 12.67
C SER A 85 10.17 -20.55 12.35
N LYS A 86 10.11 -19.29 11.91
CA LYS A 86 8.88 -18.51 11.67
C LYS A 86 8.00 -18.32 12.91
N ASN A 87 8.57 -18.35 14.10
CA ASN A 87 7.85 -17.93 15.30
C ASN A 87 7.75 -16.41 15.32
N VAL A 88 6.58 -15.90 15.69
CA VAL A 88 6.32 -14.46 15.71
C VAL A 88 7.08 -13.83 16.88
N LEU A 89 8.01 -12.93 16.57
CA LEU A 89 8.70 -12.12 17.55
C LEU A 89 7.96 -10.79 17.76
N ARG A 90 7.51 -10.17 16.66
CA ARG A 90 6.77 -8.90 16.65
C ARG A 90 5.81 -8.87 15.46
N TRP A 91 4.78 -8.04 15.54
CA TRP A 91 3.87 -7.75 14.42
C TRP A 91 3.54 -6.27 14.39
N GLU A 92 3.11 -5.77 13.23
CA GLU A 92 2.63 -4.39 13.12
C GLU A 92 1.41 -4.17 14.01
N MET A 93 1.40 -3.02 14.68
CA MET A 93 0.23 -2.58 15.43
C MET A 93 -0.76 -1.87 14.50
N GLY A 94 -1.95 -1.54 15.01
CA GLY A 94 -2.97 -0.84 14.22
C GLY A 94 -3.92 -1.78 13.48
N ASN A 95 -4.67 -1.22 12.55
CA ASN A 95 -5.62 -1.96 11.74
C ASN A 95 -4.90 -2.77 10.66
N LYS A 96 -5.48 -3.91 10.27
CA LYS A 96 -4.97 -4.69 9.14
C LYS A 96 -5.00 -3.84 7.88
N ARG A 97 -3.92 -3.91 7.09
CA ARG A 97 -3.82 -3.18 5.83
C ARG A 97 -4.75 -3.81 4.81
N GLU A 98 -5.44 -2.99 4.07
CA GLU A 98 -6.31 -3.42 2.97
C GLU A 98 -5.58 -3.28 1.64
N LEU A 99 -5.65 -4.35 0.85
CA LEU A 99 -5.18 -4.40 -0.52
C LEU A 99 -6.38 -4.63 -1.42
N MET A 100 -6.61 -3.72 -2.36
CA MET A 100 -7.57 -3.87 -3.44
C MET A 100 -6.90 -3.49 -4.74
N LEU A 101 -6.89 -4.39 -5.73
CA LEU A 101 -6.39 -4.07 -7.06
C LEU A 101 -7.40 -3.18 -7.80
N PRO A 102 -6.97 -2.03 -8.37
CA PRO A 102 -7.81 -1.25 -9.28
C PRO A 102 -8.30 -2.08 -10.47
N GLU A 103 -9.57 -1.89 -10.85
CA GLU A 103 -10.19 -2.63 -11.97
C GLU A 103 -9.50 -2.39 -13.32
N ALA A 104 -8.94 -1.20 -13.50
CA ALA A 104 -8.24 -0.76 -14.70
C ALA A 104 -6.92 -1.52 -14.97
N ILE A 105 -6.43 -2.32 -14.01
CA ILE A 105 -5.17 -3.04 -14.16
C ILE A 105 -5.29 -4.20 -15.12
N GLN A 106 -4.35 -4.23 -16.05
CA GLN A 106 -4.22 -5.23 -17.10
C GLN A 106 -3.33 -6.40 -16.64
N SER A 107 -3.49 -7.53 -17.33
CA SER A 107 -2.63 -8.70 -17.09
C SER A 107 -1.17 -8.36 -17.40
N GLY A 108 -0.25 -8.85 -16.57
CA GLY A 108 1.20 -8.62 -16.71
C GLY A 108 1.70 -7.31 -16.10
N GLN A 109 0.81 -6.45 -15.59
CA GLN A 109 1.22 -5.26 -14.83
C GLN A 109 1.65 -5.62 -13.40
N GLU A 110 2.40 -4.70 -12.79
CA GLU A 110 2.87 -4.79 -11.42
C GLU A 110 2.30 -3.64 -10.58
N ILE A 111 1.84 -3.97 -9.37
CA ILE A 111 1.56 -2.99 -8.31
C ILE A 111 2.61 -3.15 -7.24
N GLU A 112 3.15 -2.04 -6.79
CA GLU A 112 4.11 -1.99 -5.69
C GLU A 112 3.52 -1.21 -4.52
N PHE A 113 3.45 -1.86 -3.36
CA PHE A 113 3.09 -1.24 -2.09
C PHE A 113 4.36 -0.85 -1.35
N ARG A 114 4.58 0.45 -1.16
CA ARG A 114 5.65 1.00 -0.32
C ARG A 114 5.08 1.40 1.02
N ASP A 115 5.15 0.50 1.99
CA ASP A 115 4.58 0.65 3.32
C ASP A 115 5.63 1.15 4.32
N LEU A 116 5.18 1.83 5.38
CA LEU A 116 5.97 2.13 6.58
C LEU A 116 5.42 1.37 7.77
N TRP A 117 6.31 0.86 8.64
CA TRP A 117 5.92 0.02 9.78
C TRP A 117 4.96 0.76 10.73
N GLN A 118 3.78 0.19 10.98
CA GLN A 118 2.81 0.75 11.94
C GLN A 118 3.19 0.44 13.39
N THR A 119 3.40 1.50 14.17
CA THR A 119 3.73 1.45 15.59
C THR A 119 2.48 1.56 16.47
N GLY A 120 2.63 1.26 17.77
CA GLY A 120 1.52 1.39 18.73
C GLY A 120 0.97 2.81 18.85
N SER A 121 1.78 3.84 18.60
CA SER A 121 1.34 5.24 18.56
C SER A 121 0.38 5.48 17.39
N ASP A 122 0.68 4.90 16.23
CA ASP A 122 -0.19 4.95 15.05
C ASP A 122 -1.51 4.21 15.29
N ALA A 123 -1.51 3.26 16.24
CA ALA A 123 -2.69 2.49 16.63
C ALA A 123 -3.61 3.23 17.63
N LEU A 124 -3.09 4.18 18.40
CA LEU A 124 -3.85 4.88 19.45
C LEU A 124 -5.11 5.58 18.91
N PRO A 125 -5.06 6.27 17.75
CA PRO A 125 -6.25 6.92 17.22
C PRO A 125 -7.39 5.98 16.84
N PHE A 126 -7.14 4.68 16.66
CA PHE A 126 -8.18 3.70 16.35
C PHE A 126 -8.94 3.19 17.58
N ARG A 127 -8.45 3.48 18.80
CA ARG A 127 -9.15 3.05 20.02
C ARG A 127 -10.42 3.89 20.19
N SER A 128 -11.51 3.27 20.64
CA SER A 128 -12.81 3.95 20.82
C SER A 128 -12.72 5.20 21.68
N ALA A 129 -11.88 5.19 22.73
CA ALA A 129 -11.65 6.39 23.55
C ALA A 129 -11.05 7.56 22.75
N PHE A 130 -10.23 7.29 21.74
CA PHE A 130 -9.69 8.33 20.87
C PHE A 130 -10.64 8.64 19.72
N ARG A 131 -11.01 7.64 18.91
CA ARG A 131 -11.90 7.80 17.75
C ARG A 131 -13.28 8.36 18.11
N ASP A 132 -13.92 7.78 19.13
CA ASP A 132 -15.33 8.01 19.45
C ASP A 132 -15.53 8.99 20.61
N VAL A 133 -14.45 9.54 21.19
CA VAL A 133 -14.55 10.54 22.26
C VAL A 133 -13.65 11.74 21.98
N ILE A 134 -12.33 11.55 21.91
CA ILE A 134 -11.37 12.65 21.74
C ILE A 134 -11.47 13.29 20.33
N PHE A 135 -11.66 12.48 19.29
CA PHE A 135 -11.71 12.90 17.89
C PHE A 135 -13.13 13.01 17.32
N ARG A 136 -14.17 12.80 18.15
CA ARG A 136 -15.58 12.74 17.71
C ARG A 136 -16.14 14.06 17.18
N GLN A 137 -15.42 15.17 17.28
CA GLN A 137 -15.96 16.52 17.06
C GLN A 137 -15.56 17.24 15.76
N SER A 138 -14.83 16.64 14.82
CA SER A 138 -14.40 17.40 13.63
C SER A 138 -15.17 17.19 12.33
N TRP A 139 -15.92 16.09 12.09
CA TRP A 139 -16.47 15.83 10.73
C TRP A 139 -17.96 15.51 10.61
N ASP A 140 -18.74 15.50 11.69
CA ASP A 140 -20.21 15.51 11.60
C ASP A 140 -20.72 16.93 11.35
N SER A 141 -20.76 17.32 10.08
CA SER A 141 -21.75 18.20 9.43
C SER A 141 -21.11 18.98 8.27
N GLY A 142 -21.44 18.62 7.03
CA GLY A 142 -21.44 19.59 5.92
C GLY A 142 -20.53 19.34 4.72
N ILE A 143 -19.71 18.28 4.67
CA ILE A 143 -19.06 17.88 3.42
C ILE A 143 -19.75 16.61 2.95
N GLY A 144 -20.82 16.81 2.18
CA GLY A 144 -21.38 15.74 1.37
C GLY A 144 -20.23 15.02 0.68
N ALA A 145 -20.22 13.70 0.82
CA ALA A 145 -19.34 12.80 0.09
C ALA A 145 -19.60 12.97 -1.40
N THR A 146 -19.08 14.05 -1.97
CA THR A 146 -18.75 14.08 -3.38
C THR A 146 -17.59 13.12 -3.48
N LEU A 147 -17.91 11.87 -3.80
CA LEU A 147 -17.00 10.89 -4.37
C LEU A 147 -16.43 11.48 -5.67
N ARG A 148 -15.57 12.50 -5.55
CA ARG A 148 -14.66 12.89 -6.61
C ARG A 148 -13.51 11.91 -6.51
N VAL A 149 -13.79 10.68 -6.93
CA VAL A 149 -12.76 9.91 -7.60
C VAL A 149 -12.39 10.78 -8.80
N ASN A 150 -11.29 11.53 -8.68
CA ASN A 150 -10.66 12.10 -9.85
C ASN A 150 -10.10 10.90 -10.61
N HIS A 151 -10.98 10.22 -11.35
CA HIS A 151 -10.59 9.33 -12.41
C HIS A 151 -9.68 10.17 -13.30
N ILE A 152 -8.39 9.85 -13.28
CA ILE A 152 -7.44 10.44 -14.19
C ILE A 152 -7.83 9.91 -15.57
N ASN A 153 -8.67 10.66 -16.29
CA ASN A 153 -9.02 10.44 -17.70
C ASN A 153 -7.86 10.92 -18.58
N SER A 154 -6.67 10.41 -18.33
CA SER A 154 -5.56 10.51 -19.28
C SER A 154 -5.09 9.09 -19.55
N GLU A 155 -5.24 8.65 -20.79
CA GLU A 155 -4.59 7.43 -21.26
C GLU A 155 -3.11 7.53 -20.88
N PRO A 156 -2.59 6.61 -20.06
CA PRO A 156 -1.19 6.63 -19.71
C PRO A 156 -0.39 6.44 -20.99
N GLU A 157 0.53 7.36 -21.27
CA GLU A 157 1.58 7.11 -22.26
C GLU A 157 2.25 5.78 -21.92
N ALA A 158 2.74 5.05 -22.93
CA ALA A 158 3.19 3.65 -22.79
C ALA A 158 4.28 3.39 -21.71
N ALA A 159 4.80 4.43 -21.05
CA ALA A 159 5.75 4.37 -19.96
C ALA A 159 5.35 5.20 -18.71
N SER A 160 4.07 5.49 -18.48
CA SER A 160 3.62 6.21 -17.28
C SER A 160 3.31 5.26 -16.11
N ILE A 161 3.52 5.75 -14.88
CA ILE A 161 3.23 5.09 -13.61
C ILE A 161 2.23 5.94 -12.84
N VAL A 162 1.16 5.31 -12.34
CA VAL A 162 0.22 5.94 -11.40
C VAL A 162 0.78 5.80 -9.99
N VAL A 163 0.98 6.92 -9.31
CA VAL A 163 1.41 6.95 -7.91
C VAL A 163 0.26 7.43 -7.04
N GLN A 164 -0.17 6.58 -6.10
CA GLN A 164 -1.14 6.94 -5.07
C GLN A 164 -0.43 7.15 -3.74
N PHE A 165 -0.53 8.35 -3.19
CA PHE A 165 -0.13 8.64 -1.82
C PHE A 165 -1.32 8.37 -0.90
N LYS A 166 -1.10 7.59 0.16
CA LYS A 166 -2.09 7.29 1.18
C LYS A 166 -1.49 7.58 2.55
N VAL A 167 -2.10 8.52 3.28
CA VAL A 167 -1.67 8.93 4.62
C VAL A 167 -2.80 8.74 5.60
N PHE A 168 -2.52 8.15 6.75
CA PHE A 168 -3.46 8.10 7.86
C PHE A 168 -3.18 9.26 8.80
N CYS A 169 -4.12 10.19 8.91
CA CYS A 169 -4.00 11.38 9.74
C CYS A 169 -5.36 11.69 10.39
N PRO A 170 -5.62 11.13 11.59
CA PRO A 170 -6.89 11.25 12.30
C PRO A 170 -7.04 12.56 13.06
N ASN A 171 -5.92 13.13 13.52
CA ASN A 171 -5.91 14.34 14.32
C ASN A 171 -5.44 15.51 13.47
N ILE A 172 -6.36 16.10 12.72
CA ILE A 172 -6.11 17.29 11.94
C ILE A 172 -7.05 18.40 12.39
N GLU A 173 -6.50 19.58 12.62
CA GLU A 173 -7.27 20.74 13.01
C GLU A 173 -8.21 21.18 11.87
N LYS A 174 -9.28 21.88 12.23
CA LYS A 174 -10.17 22.50 11.25
C LYS A 174 -9.34 23.42 10.35
N ASP A 175 -9.68 23.45 9.06
CA ASP A 175 -9.00 24.25 8.01
C ASP A 175 -7.54 23.86 7.70
N THR A 176 -7.04 22.75 8.25
CA THR A 176 -5.72 22.22 7.88
C THR A 176 -5.84 21.29 6.67
N SER A 177 -4.91 21.40 5.73
CA SER A 177 -4.84 20.56 4.52
C SER A 177 -3.53 19.77 4.51
N ILE A 178 -3.59 18.50 4.06
CA ILE A 178 -2.40 17.66 3.91
C ILE A 178 -1.88 17.77 2.49
N TYR A 179 -0.56 17.87 2.35
CA TYR A 179 0.11 17.91 1.06
C TYR A 179 1.28 16.92 1.03
N ALA A 180 1.52 16.31 -0.14
CA ALA A 180 2.72 15.55 -0.44
C ALA A 180 3.72 16.44 -1.20
N ILE A 181 4.95 16.48 -0.71
CA ILE A 181 6.07 17.22 -1.31
C ILE A 181 7.19 16.27 -1.70
N GLY A 182 7.98 16.61 -2.72
CA GLY A 182 9.09 15.77 -3.15
C GLY A 182 9.85 16.35 -4.33
N SER A 183 10.81 15.57 -4.84
CA SER A 183 11.73 15.99 -5.91
C SER A 183 11.06 16.14 -7.28
N ASN A 184 9.94 15.45 -7.51
CA ASN A 184 9.24 15.48 -8.79
C ASN A 184 8.46 16.80 -8.99
N ALA A 185 8.29 17.23 -10.25
CA ALA A 185 7.51 18.41 -10.60
C ALA A 185 6.06 18.35 -10.09
N LYS A 186 5.41 17.17 -10.13
CA LYS A 186 4.06 16.94 -9.59
C LYS A 186 4.00 16.98 -8.06
N LEU A 187 5.15 16.89 -7.38
CA LEU A 187 5.28 17.01 -5.92
C LEU A 187 5.92 18.36 -5.51
N GLY A 188 6.02 19.30 -6.45
CA GLY A 188 6.44 20.67 -6.18
C GLY A 188 7.93 20.91 -6.02
N GLN A 189 8.80 19.93 -6.32
CA GLN A 189 10.27 20.09 -6.23
C GLN A 189 10.73 20.68 -4.88
N TRP A 190 10.20 20.13 -3.79
CA TRP A 190 10.43 20.58 -2.40
C TRP A 190 9.85 21.97 -2.06
N LYS A 191 9.00 22.55 -2.91
CA LYS A 191 8.29 23.80 -2.63
C LYS A 191 6.83 23.53 -2.27
N VAL A 192 6.41 24.06 -1.12
CA VAL A 192 5.06 23.87 -0.56
C VAL A 192 3.96 24.44 -1.48
N GLU A 193 4.25 25.54 -2.17
CA GLU A 193 3.31 26.20 -3.10
C GLU A 193 2.86 25.30 -4.27
N ASN A 194 3.68 24.33 -4.65
CA ASN A 194 3.42 23.39 -5.75
C ASN A 194 3.18 21.96 -5.26
N ALA A 195 2.93 21.80 -3.96
CA ALA A 195 2.75 20.49 -3.35
C ALA A 195 1.45 19.82 -3.80
N LEU A 196 1.45 18.49 -3.85
CA LEU A 196 0.27 17.72 -4.22
C LEU A 196 -0.71 17.69 -3.04
N LYS A 197 -1.87 18.34 -3.17
CA LYS A 197 -2.90 18.35 -2.13
C LYS A 197 -3.59 16.99 -2.00
N LEU A 198 -3.69 16.47 -0.78
CA LEU A 198 -4.45 15.26 -0.47
C LEU A 198 -5.91 15.59 -0.15
N SER A 199 -6.79 14.69 -0.54
CA SER A 199 -8.23 14.75 -0.26
C SER A 199 -8.61 13.74 0.80
N TYR A 200 -9.51 14.13 1.70
CA TYR A 200 -10.04 13.23 2.71
C TYR A 200 -10.90 12.13 2.06
N PHE A 201 -10.65 10.88 2.44
CA PHE A 201 -11.29 9.69 1.87
C PHE A 201 -12.16 8.93 2.89
N GLY A 202 -12.39 9.48 4.08
CA GLY A 202 -13.07 8.77 5.16
C GLY A 202 -12.10 8.03 6.08
N GLU A 203 -12.58 7.64 7.27
CA GLU A 203 -11.84 6.84 8.25
C GLU A 203 -10.43 7.37 8.57
N SER A 204 -10.28 8.70 8.59
CA SER A 204 -9.00 9.37 8.86
C SER A 204 -7.90 9.11 7.82
N VAL A 205 -8.28 8.65 6.63
CA VAL A 205 -7.39 8.42 5.49
C VAL A 205 -7.45 9.59 4.51
N TRP A 206 -6.29 10.02 4.06
CA TRP A 206 -6.09 11.06 3.06
C TRP A 206 -5.39 10.46 1.84
N LYS A 207 -5.86 10.80 0.64
CA LYS A 207 -5.33 10.27 -0.62
C LYS A 207 -5.03 11.35 -1.63
N ALA A 208 -4.00 11.13 -2.44
CA ALA A 208 -3.76 11.86 -3.68
C ALA A 208 -3.22 10.91 -4.73
N GLU A 209 -3.55 11.16 -5.98
CA GLU A 209 -3.07 10.39 -7.12
C GLU A 209 -2.42 11.32 -8.14
N CYS A 210 -1.37 10.85 -8.76
CA CYS A 210 -0.72 11.53 -9.87
C CYS A 210 -0.11 10.53 -10.84
N VAL A 211 0.01 10.94 -12.10
CA VAL A 211 0.67 10.15 -13.14
C VAL A 211 2.05 10.77 -13.36
N MET A 212 3.07 9.91 -13.33
CA MET A 212 4.46 10.28 -13.52
C MET A 212 5.09 9.37 -14.59
N PRO A 213 5.90 9.90 -15.52
CA PRO A 213 6.71 9.08 -16.41
C PRO A 213 7.65 8.16 -15.63
N ARG A 214 7.90 6.95 -16.13
CA ARG A 214 8.87 6.02 -15.53
C ARG A 214 10.29 6.59 -15.49
N SER A 215 10.62 7.53 -16.38
CA SER A 215 11.91 8.25 -16.38
C SER A 215 12.11 9.13 -15.15
N ASP A 216 11.04 9.50 -14.44
CA ASP A 216 11.13 10.38 -13.27
C ASP A 216 11.52 9.64 -11.99
N PHE A 217 11.62 8.30 -12.04
CA PHE A 217 11.99 7.47 -10.90
C PHE A 217 13.50 7.27 -10.80
N PRO A 218 14.07 7.20 -9.56
CA PRO A 218 13.36 7.23 -8.28
C PRO A 218 12.96 8.65 -7.85
N ILE A 219 11.71 8.80 -7.41
CA ILE A 219 11.24 10.03 -6.76
C ILE A 219 11.66 10.02 -5.29
N LYS A 220 12.01 11.19 -4.75
CA LYS A 220 12.31 11.38 -3.34
C LYS A 220 11.21 12.23 -2.71
N TYR A 221 10.76 11.84 -1.53
CA TYR A 221 9.81 12.57 -0.72
C TYR A 221 10.09 12.27 0.76
N PRO A 222 9.69 13.13 1.70
CA PRO A 222 9.86 12.87 3.13
C PRO A 222 9.05 11.64 3.55
N PHE A 223 9.65 10.78 4.38
CA PHE A 223 8.99 9.65 5.05
C PHE A 223 8.58 10.04 6.47
#